data_AF-X1L5Z5-F1
#
_entry.id   AF-X1L5Z5-F1
#
_cell.length_a   1.000
_cell.length_b   1.000
_cell.length_c   1.000
_cell.angle_alpha   90.00
_cell.angle_beta   90.00
_cell.angle_gamma   90.00
#
_symmetry.space_group_name_H-M   'P 1'
#
loop_
_entity.id
_entity.type
_entity.pdbx_description
1 polymer ?
#
loop_
_entity_poly.entity_id
_entity_poly.type
_entity_poly.pdbx_seq_one_letter_code
_entity_poly.pdbx_strand_id
1 'polypeptide(L)' 'ATIEWRLDNHESIPFIADDILVNFDDDRSEATLKALANLANKNQVVLFTHHKAVVSLGKNLRQDNNVVIHDLTKAS' A
#
# COMPACT_ATOMS: atom_id res chain seq x y z
N ALA A 1 -2.97 20.77 -25.95
CA ALA A 1 -3.33 19.35 -25.83
C ALA A 1 -4.23 19.21 -24.60
N THR A 2 -5.42 18.60 -24.75
CA THR A 2 -6.48 18.54 -23.74
C THR A 2 -6.25 17.41 -22.72
N ILE A 3 -6.85 17.51 -21.54
CA ILE A 3 -6.80 16.51 -20.44
C ILE A 3 -7.21 15.10 -20.91
N GLU A 4 -8.10 15.01 -21.90
CA GLU A 4 -8.55 13.75 -22.52
C GLU A 4 -7.38 13.00 -23.20
N TRP A 5 -6.43 13.74 -23.80
CA TRP A 5 -5.08 13.33 -24.24
C TRP A 5 -4.39 12.33 -23.32
N ARG A 6 -4.34 12.80 -22.09
CA ARG A 6 -3.61 12.19 -21.01
C ARG A 6 -4.35 10.91 -20.60
N LEU A 7 -5.66 11.00 -20.35
CA LEU A 7 -6.47 9.93 -19.77
C LEU A 7 -6.52 8.63 -20.59
N ASP A 8 -6.50 8.71 -21.92
CA ASP A 8 -6.60 7.53 -22.79
C ASP A 8 -5.29 6.72 -22.93
N ASN A 9 -4.16 7.19 -22.36
CA ASN A 9 -2.84 6.57 -22.47
C ASN A 9 -2.12 6.34 -21.12
N HIS A 10 -2.77 6.55 -19.98
CA HIS A 10 -2.03 6.69 -18.72
C HIS A 10 -1.51 5.40 -18.12
N GLU A 11 -0.19 5.40 -17.92
CA GLU A 11 0.54 4.56 -16.99
C GLU A 11 -0.17 4.44 -15.63
N SER A 12 -0.11 3.25 -15.04
CA SER A 12 -0.69 2.96 -13.73
C SER A 12 -0.31 3.99 -12.66
N ILE A 13 -1.29 4.80 -12.24
CA ILE A 13 -1.09 5.85 -11.24
C ILE A 13 -0.81 5.21 -9.87
N PRO A 14 0.20 5.67 -9.12
CA PRO A 14 0.49 5.16 -7.78
C PRO A 14 -0.63 5.54 -6.80
N PHE A 15 -1.00 4.59 -5.94
CA PHE A 15 -1.83 4.79 -4.76
C PHE A 15 -0.94 4.95 -3.53
N ILE A 16 -1.05 6.10 -2.86
CA ILE A 16 -0.26 6.42 -1.67
C ILE A 16 -1.21 6.73 -0.52
N ALA A 17 -1.01 6.08 0.63
CA ALA A 17 -1.84 6.26 1.82
C ALA A 17 -0.97 6.38 3.08
N ASP A 18 -1.42 7.20 4.03
CA ASP A 18 -0.74 7.46 5.30
C ASP A 18 -1.65 7.10 6.48
N ASP A 19 -1.21 6.14 7.31
CA ASP A 19 -1.86 5.67 8.54
C ASP A 19 -3.38 5.36 8.45
N ILE A 20 -3.85 4.94 7.27
CA ILE A 20 -5.28 4.63 7.03
C ILE A 20 -5.83 3.46 7.86
N LEU A 21 -4.97 2.69 8.53
CA LEU A 21 -5.34 1.53 9.36
C LEU A 21 -5.32 1.83 10.87
N VAL A 22 -5.14 3.09 11.29
CA VAL A 22 -4.98 3.48 12.70
C VAL A 22 -6.10 2.99 13.63
N ASN A 23 -7.33 2.88 13.12
CA ASN A 23 -8.52 2.50 13.90
C ASN A 23 -8.99 1.05 13.62
N PHE A 24 -8.20 0.26 12.89
CA PHE A 24 -8.59 -1.08 12.47
C PHE A 24 -8.04 -2.07 13.49
N ASP A 25 -8.83 -3.12 13.77
CA ASP A 25 -8.32 -4.32 14.44
C ASP A 25 -7.51 -5.17 13.46
N ASP A 26 -6.91 -6.26 13.96
CA ASP A 26 -6.03 -7.12 13.17
C ASP A 26 -6.75 -7.72 11.95
N ASP A 27 -7.99 -8.19 12.13
CA ASP A 27 -8.81 -8.78 11.06
C ASP A 27 -9.09 -7.78 9.93
N ARG A 28 -9.54 -6.57 10.28
CA ARG A 28 -9.81 -5.52 9.28
C ARG A 28 -8.53 -5.02 8.63
N SER A 29 -7.44 -4.94 9.39
CA SER A 29 -6.13 -4.55 8.87
C SER A 29 -5.64 -5.56 7.85
N GLU A 30 -5.72 -6.86 8.15
CA GLU A 30 -5.31 -7.93 7.26
C GLU A 30 -6.15 -7.95 5.97
N ALA A 31 -7.48 -7.84 6.10
CA ALA A 31 -8.37 -7.78 4.94
C ALA A 31 -8.05 -6.58 4.03
N THR A 32 -7.74 -5.43 4.62
CA THR A 32 -7.38 -4.22 3.87
C THR A 32 -6.02 -4.37 3.20
N LEU A 33 -5.02 -4.92 3.89
CA LEU A 33 -3.70 -5.17 3.31
C LEU A 33 -3.78 -6.18 2.15
N LYS A 34 -4.64 -7.21 2.22
CA LYS A 34 -4.92 -8.12 1.09
C LYS A 34 -5.53 -7.37 -0.10
N ALA A 35 -6.48 -6.47 0.13
CA ALA A 35 -7.06 -5.65 -0.92
C ALA A 35 -6.02 -4.71 -1.57
N LEU A 36 -5.16 -4.10 -0.77
CA LEU A 36 -4.06 -3.27 -1.23
C LEU A 36 -3.01 -4.07 -2.02
N ALA A 37 -2.67 -5.28 -1.59
CA ALA A 37 -1.79 -6.18 -2.34
C ALA A 37 -2.38 -6.58 -3.70
N ASN A 38 -3.69 -6.84 -3.76
CA ASN A 38 -4.38 -7.10 -5.02
C ASN A 38 -4.37 -5.89 -5.96
N LEU A 39 -4.56 -4.68 -5.41
CA LEU A 39 -4.43 -3.42 -6.15
C LEU A 39 -2.99 -3.24 -6.66
N ALA A 40 -1.98 -3.67 -5.88
CA ALA A 40 -0.57 -3.58 -6.21
C ALA A 40 -0.19 -4.34 -7.50
N ASN A 41 -1.01 -5.31 -7.94
CA ASN A 41 -0.81 -6.02 -9.20
C ASN A 41 -1.04 -5.14 -10.44
N LYS A 42 -1.79 -4.04 -10.30
CA LYS A 42 -2.12 -3.12 -11.40
C LYS A 42 -1.56 -1.73 -11.19
N ASN A 43 -1.31 -1.32 -9.94
CA ASN A 43 -0.90 0.02 -9.55
C ASN A 43 0.25 -0.06 -8.55
N GLN A 44 1.16 0.91 -8.52
CA GLN A 44 2.10 0.97 -7.40
C GLN A 44 1.36 1.37 -6.13
N VAL A 45 1.49 0.60 -5.05
CA VAL A 45 0.86 0.89 -3.76
C VAL A 45 1.94 1.18 -2.72
N VAL A 46 1.85 2.35 -2.07
CA VAL A 46 2.73 2.77 -0.97
C VAL A 46 1.87 3.09 0.25
N LEU A 47 2.05 2.33 1.32
CA LEU A 47 1.40 2.56 2.60
C LEU A 47 2.43 2.99 3.63
N PHE A 48 2.27 4.19 4.17
CA PHE A 48 3.00 4.64 5.33
C PHE A 48 2.26 4.23 6.59
N THR A 49 2.99 3.70 7.56
CA THR A 49 2.44 3.45 8.87
C THR A 49 3.47 3.56 9.98
N HIS A 50 3.04 4.00 11.16
CA HIS A 50 3.82 3.88 12.39
C HIS A 50 3.43 2.66 13.25
N HIS A 51 2.39 1.90 12.85
CA HIS A 51 1.88 0.78 13.62
C HIS A 51 2.68 -0.50 13.33
N LYS A 52 3.44 -0.98 14.33
CA LYS A 52 4.22 -2.23 14.21
C LYS A 52 3.36 -3.46 13.88
N ALA A 53 2.10 -3.48 14.34
CA ALA A 53 1.16 -4.56 14.03
C ALA A 53 0.88 -4.66 12.52
N VAL A 54 0.67 -3.52 11.85
CA VAL A 54 0.46 -3.47 10.39
C VAL A 54 1.68 -3.99 9.64
N VAL A 55 2.90 -3.65 10.10
CA VAL A 55 4.15 -4.18 9.53
C VAL A 55 4.22 -5.71 9.70
N SER A 56 3.85 -6.25 10.86
CA SER A 56 3.81 -7.69 11.10
C SER A 56 2.80 -8.40 10.19
N LEU A 57 1.60 -7.85 10.00
CA LEU A 57 0.61 -8.39 9.07
C LEU A 57 1.11 -8.35 7.61
N GLY A 58 1.77 -7.25 7.22
CA GLY A 58 2.41 -7.14 5.91
C GLY A 58 3.51 -8.20 5.69
N LYS A 59 4.29 -8.54 6.72
CA LYS A 59 5.28 -9.63 6.65
C LYS A 59 4.62 -10.99 6.41
N ASN A 60 3.49 -11.24 7.05
CA ASN A 60 2.75 -12.50 6.85
C ASN A 60 2.23 -12.60 5.40
N LEU A 61 1.74 -11.49 4.84
CA LEU A 61 1.20 -11.42 3.47
C LEU A 61 2.26 -11.58 2.37
N ARG A 62 3.54 -11.35 2.69
CA ARG A 62 4.66 -11.45 1.74
C ARG A 62 4.84 -12.85 1.16
N GLN A 63 4.33 -13.89 1.81
CA GLN A 63 4.45 -15.26 1.30
C GLN A 63 3.76 -15.43 -0.06
N ASP A 64 2.63 -14.72 -0.26
CA ASP A 64 1.78 -14.88 -1.44
C ASP A 64 1.73 -13.63 -2.35
N ASN A 65 2.37 -12.53 -1.94
CA ASN A 65 2.22 -11.22 -2.58
C ASN A 65 3.54 -10.45 -2.69
N ASN A 66 3.61 -9.53 -3.66
CA ASN A 66 4.74 -8.60 -3.84
C ASN A 66 4.73 -7.48 -2.79
N VAL A 67 4.98 -7.84 -1.52
CA VAL A 67 5.04 -6.90 -0.40
C VAL A 67 6.49 -6.61 0.00
N VAL A 68 6.88 -5.35 -0.09
CA VAL A 68 8.18 -4.85 0.36
C VAL A 68 7.97 -3.93 1.55
N ILE A 69 8.81 -4.10 2.58
CA ILE A 69 8.75 -3.34 3.81
C ILE A 69 10.04 -2.53 3.90
N HIS A 70 9.89 -1.22 4.06
CA HIS A 70 10.99 -0.28 4.23
C HIS A 70 10.86 0.43 5.58
N ASP A 71 11.82 0.20 6.46
CA ASP A 71 11.91 0.93 7.72
C ASP A 71 12.49 2.33 7.44
N LEU A 72 11.72 3.37 7.73
CA LEU A 72 12.17 4.75 7.60
C LEU A 72 12.88 5.17 8.90
N THR A 73 14.21 5.27 8.84
CA THR A 73 14.99 5.87 9.94
C THR A 73 14.89 7.39 9.87
N LYS A 74 14.86 8.06 11.02
CA LYS A 74 14.95 9.53 11.06
C LYS A 74 16.21 9.99 10.32
N ALA A 75 16.07 11.01 9.48
CA ALA A 75 17.22 11.70 8.91
C ALA A 75 18.04 12.29 10.07
N SER A 76 19.36 12.02 10.03
CA SER A 76 20.33 12.52 11.02
C SER A 76 20.53 14.02 10.91
#